data_AF-A0A9W8TH28-F1
#
_entry.id   AF-A0A9W8TH28-F1
#
_cell.length_a   1.000
_cell.length_b   1.000
_cell.length_c   1.000
_cell.angle_alpha   90.00
_cell.angle_beta   90.00
_cell.angle_gamma   90.00
#
_symmetry.space_group_name_H-M   'P 1'
#
loop_
_entity.id
_entity.type
_entity.pdbx_description
1 polymer ?
#
loop_
_entity_poly.entity_id
_entity_poly.type
_entity_poly.pdbx_seq_one_letter_code
_entity_poly.pdbx_strand_id
1 'polypeptide(L)'
;MHRSGDTRNLENDSSSIRNHDRRPKAQGPQFPVASHTFCSNDASQLWSTSTLVGCLRPRLNYEYWVDVLPKPPVTLMPFIGAARYTFRGHLYWACTEYLLALCRLVTMPHSPPVWFTCQSGTYPTPQEAERLVWTHIQHSPPVPSVRALQDMAEEQKGYSVLDYEHSDSEVCDEELPNARPSCRLAGLERQGDPSIWMTITELEIHVRQQLGSDAFSRLERTIDHCCIIQSSKAANEELMTVVRLLMKNLAESFICFGNGPQWRKEAVSTLFQDAMRA
;
A
#
# COMPACT_ATOMS: atom_id res chain seq x y z
N MET A 1 21.60 50.44 -58.91
CA MET A 1 20.38 51.24 -59.11
C MET A 1 19.47 51.04 -57.91
N HIS A 2 19.10 52.14 -57.23
CA HIS A 2 18.08 52.27 -56.16
C HIS A 2 18.32 51.50 -54.84
N ARG A 3 18.12 52.05 -53.64
CA ARG A 3 17.83 53.42 -53.15
C ARG A 3 18.08 53.38 -51.63
N SER A 4 18.74 54.41 -51.09
CA SER A 4 18.67 54.78 -49.67
C SER A 4 17.25 55.14 -49.26
N GLY A 5 16.94 54.95 -47.97
CA GLY A 5 15.71 55.45 -47.36
C GLY A 5 15.73 55.33 -45.84
N ASP A 6 16.34 56.31 -45.17
CA ASP A 6 16.08 56.66 -43.78
C ASP A 6 14.67 57.27 -43.64
N THR A 7 13.91 56.86 -42.63
CA THR A 7 12.84 57.69 -42.02
C THR A 7 12.56 57.31 -40.56
N ARG A 8 13.04 58.19 -39.67
CA ARG A 8 12.40 58.86 -38.51
C ARG A 8 11.26 58.18 -37.72
N ASN A 9 11.48 58.19 -36.40
CA ASN A 9 10.64 58.66 -35.28
C ASN A 9 9.12 58.56 -35.37
N LEU A 10 8.54 57.87 -34.38
CA LEU A 10 7.35 58.34 -33.66
C LEU A 10 7.51 58.00 -32.17
N GLU A 11 7.74 59.05 -31.37
CA GLU A 11 7.40 59.08 -29.95
C GLU A 11 5.88 58.87 -29.81
N ASN A 12 5.46 58.07 -28.84
CA ASN A 12 4.16 58.29 -28.23
C ASN A 12 4.18 57.85 -26.77
N ASP A 13 4.00 58.86 -25.92
CA ASP A 13 3.51 58.77 -24.54
C ASP A 13 2.36 57.77 -24.42
N SER A 14 2.33 57.02 -23.31
CA SER A 14 1.12 56.94 -22.48
C SER A 14 1.33 56.11 -21.20
N SER A 15 1.00 56.78 -20.10
CA SER A 15 0.30 56.27 -18.91
C SER A 15 0.95 55.18 -18.05
N SER A 16 1.65 55.67 -17.03
CA SER A 16 1.58 55.24 -15.64
C SER A 16 0.20 54.66 -15.24
N ILE A 17 0.12 53.34 -15.03
CA ILE A 17 -0.93 52.70 -14.23
C ILE A 17 -0.26 51.97 -13.05
N ARG A 18 -0.32 52.61 -11.89
CA ARG A 18 -0.09 51.98 -10.59
C ARG A 18 -1.28 51.08 -10.27
N ASN A 19 -1.13 49.77 -10.46
CA ASN A 19 -2.03 48.81 -9.85
C ASN A 19 -1.50 48.42 -8.47
N HIS A 20 -2.12 49.01 -7.45
CA HIS A 20 -2.09 48.51 -6.08
C HIS A 20 -2.90 47.21 -6.03
N ASP A 21 -2.21 46.08 -6.16
CA ASP A 21 -2.83 44.78 -5.87
C ASP A 21 -2.62 44.45 -4.39
N ARG A 22 -3.58 44.88 -3.56
CA ARG A 22 -3.72 44.43 -2.18
C ARG A 22 -4.24 43.00 -2.19
N ARG A 23 -3.34 42.01 -2.15
CA ARG A 23 -3.71 40.64 -1.78
C ARG A 23 -4.30 40.63 -0.37
N PRO A 24 -5.53 40.12 -0.16
CA PRO A 24 -5.97 39.76 1.18
C PRO A 24 -5.14 38.56 1.67
N LYS A 25 -4.46 38.74 2.81
CA LYS A 25 -3.88 37.63 3.57
C LYS A 25 -5.04 36.74 4.01
N ALA A 26 -5.24 35.61 3.34
CA ALA A 26 -6.01 34.51 3.90
C ALA A 26 -5.28 34.00 5.14
N GLN A 27 -5.83 34.30 6.32
CA GLN A 27 -5.48 33.60 7.54
C GLN A 27 -5.94 32.15 7.36
N GLY A 28 -4.99 31.26 7.11
CA GLY A 28 -5.23 29.83 7.19
C GLY A 28 -5.65 29.45 8.62
N PRO A 29 -6.45 28.37 8.78
CA PRO A 29 -6.85 27.90 10.09
C PRO A 29 -5.61 27.59 10.94
N GLN A 30 -5.47 28.29 12.06
CA GLN A 30 -4.55 27.93 13.12
C GLN A 30 -5.05 26.63 13.74
N PHE A 31 -4.36 25.53 13.44
CA PHE A 31 -4.51 24.30 14.21
C PHE A 31 -3.86 24.49 15.58
N PRO A 32 -4.48 23.98 16.66
CA PRO A 32 -3.90 24.07 18.00
C PRO A 32 -2.57 23.30 18.03
N VAL A 33 -1.51 24.00 18.43
CA VAL A 33 -0.22 23.42 18.80
C VAL A 33 -0.47 22.50 19.98
N ALA A 34 -0.38 21.18 19.76
CA ALA A 34 -0.36 20.20 20.83
C ALA A 34 0.96 20.37 21.60
N SER A 35 0.88 20.97 22.78
CA SER A 35 1.97 20.99 23.74
C SER A 35 2.26 19.56 24.18
N HIS A 36 3.33 18.96 23.64
CA HIS A 36 3.88 17.73 24.17
C HIS A 36 4.59 18.04 25.48
N THR A 37 3.90 17.79 26.58
CA THR A 37 4.53 17.72 27.90
C THR A 37 5.48 16.53 27.90
N PHE A 38 6.77 16.86 28.00
CA PHE A 38 7.88 15.91 28.08
C PHE A 38 7.82 15.22 29.46
N CYS A 39 7.23 14.02 29.53
CA CYS A 39 7.40 13.16 30.70
C CYS A 39 8.69 12.35 30.53
N SER A 40 9.75 12.88 31.11
CA SER A 40 10.97 12.13 31.42
C SER A 40 10.62 11.08 32.48
N ASN A 41 10.83 9.80 32.20
CA ASN A 41 10.88 8.78 33.25
C ASN A 41 12.07 7.86 32.99
N ASP A 42 12.96 7.86 33.98
CA ASP A 42 14.14 7.04 34.11
C ASP A 42 13.82 5.56 33.95
N ALA A 43 14.65 4.91 33.13
CA ALA A 43 14.82 3.48 33.12
C ALA A 43 15.52 3.05 34.41
N SER A 44 14.99 2.05 35.11
CA SER A 44 15.76 0.96 35.76
C SER A 44 14.86 0.04 36.57
N GLN A 45 15.00 -1.27 36.30
CA GLN A 45 14.76 -2.40 37.20
C GLN A 45 13.31 -2.84 37.45
N LEU A 46 12.95 -4.00 36.88
CA LEU A 46 12.68 -5.26 37.58
C LEU A 46 12.00 -6.24 36.61
N TRP A 47 12.79 -7.12 35.98
CA TRP A 47 12.24 -8.28 35.27
C TRP A 47 11.96 -9.39 36.29
N SER A 48 10.74 -9.39 36.83
CA SER A 48 10.22 -10.53 37.56
C SER A 48 9.78 -11.62 36.58
N THR A 49 10.46 -12.76 36.64
CA THR A 49 10.07 -14.02 36.00
C THR A 49 8.78 -14.54 36.63
N SER A 50 7.65 -14.29 35.96
CA SER A 50 6.36 -14.91 36.31
C SER A 50 5.92 -15.84 35.20
N THR A 51 5.93 -17.13 35.53
CA THR A 51 5.34 -18.25 34.81
C THR A 51 3.87 -17.96 34.54
N LEU A 52 3.52 -17.61 33.30
CA LEU A 52 2.16 -17.35 32.87
C LEU A 52 1.75 -18.37 31.79
N VAL A 53 1.03 -19.41 32.24
CA VAL A 53 0.05 -20.10 31.40
C VAL A 53 -1.09 -19.11 31.18
N GLY A 54 -0.88 -18.19 30.24
CA GLY A 54 -1.76 -17.05 30.01
C GLY A 54 -1.81 -16.77 28.53
N CYS A 55 -2.93 -17.14 27.91
CA CYS A 55 -3.43 -16.71 26.61
C CYS A 55 -2.39 -15.97 25.77
N LEU A 56 -1.61 -16.70 24.96
CA LEU A 56 -0.59 -16.17 24.05
C LEU A 56 -1.23 -15.18 23.08
N ARG A 57 -1.47 -13.93 23.48
CA ARG A 57 -1.74 -12.84 22.54
C ARG A 57 -0.60 -12.95 21.54
N PRO A 58 -0.85 -13.04 20.22
CA PRO A 58 0.16 -12.73 19.23
C PRO A 58 0.45 -11.26 19.46
N ARG A 59 1.32 -11.04 20.43
CA ARG A 59 1.97 -9.81 20.69
C ARG A 59 2.80 -9.67 19.43
N LEU A 60 2.32 -8.87 18.48
CA LEU A 60 3.16 -8.23 17.45
C LEU A 60 4.14 -7.32 18.20
N ASN A 61 4.93 -7.91 19.09
CA ASN A 61 6.13 -7.35 19.60
C ASN A 61 7.04 -7.45 18.40
N TYR A 62 7.20 -6.34 17.72
CA TYR A 62 8.15 -6.18 16.61
C TYR A 62 9.60 -6.55 16.99
N GLU A 63 9.82 -7.00 18.23
CA GLU A 63 11.07 -7.47 18.85
C GLU A 63 11.45 -8.93 18.52
N TYR A 64 10.60 -9.72 17.85
CA TYR A 64 10.80 -11.18 17.70
C TYR A 64 11.29 -11.68 16.33
N TRP A 65 11.64 -10.82 15.38
CA TRP A 65 12.09 -11.25 14.05
C TRP A 65 13.62 -11.36 13.89
N VAL A 66 14.37 -11.30 14.99
CA VAL A 66 15.85 -11.34 14.96
C VAL A 66 16.39 -12.77 14.91
N ASP A 67 15.57 -13.78 15.20
CA ASP A 67 15.91 -15.18 14.99
C ASP A 67 15.39 -15.61 13.62
N VAL A 68 16.31 -15.93 12.70
CA VAL A 68 16.04 -16.37 11.32
C VAL A 68 15.10 -17.57 11.35
N LEU A 69 13.79 -17.34 11.30
CA LEU A 69 12.83 -18.43 11.34
C LEU A 69 12.92 -19.19 10.01
N PRO A 70 13.27 -20.48 10.01
CA PRO A 70 13.36 -21.27 8.78
C PRO A 70 12.00 -21.49 8.12
N LYS A 71 10.90 -21.05 8.77
CA LYS A 71 9.53 -21.23 8.31
C LYS A 71 8.83 -19.87 8.23
N PRO A 72 8.12 -19.59 7.13
CA PRO A 72 7.36 -18.35 7.03
C PRO A 72 6.22 -18.31 8.05
N PRO A 73 5.76 -17.12 8.43
CA PRO A 73 4.65 -16.97 9.39
C PRO A 73 3.38 -17.62 8.87
N VAL A 74 2.57 -18.22 9.74
CA VAL A 74 1.30 -18.90 9.36
C VAL A 74 0.39 -17.97 8.55
N THR A 75 0.39 -16.67 8.86
CA THR A 75 -0.39 -15.65 8.14
C THR A 75 0.05 -15.42 6.70
N LEU A 76 1.28 -15.79 6.35
CA LEU A 76 1.87 -15.65 5.02
C LEU A 76 1.67 -16.89 4.14
N MET A 77 1.43 -18.06 4.75
CA MET A 77 1.20 -19.33 4.03
C MET A 77 0.20 -19.20 2.87
N PRO A 78 -0.94 -18.48 3.00
CA PRO A 78 -1.93 -18.39 1.92
C PRO A 78 -1.48 -17.60 0.69
N PHE A 79 -0.27 -17.03 0.69
CA PHE A 79 0.21 -16.13 -0.37
C PHE A 79 1.58 -16.53 -0.95
N ILE A 80 2.18 -17.64 -0.51
CA ILE A 80 3.47 -18.14 -1.02
C ILE A 80 3.30 -19.44 -1.83
N GLY A 81 4.36 -19.91 -2.47
CA GLY A 81 4.32 -21.12 -3.30
C GLY A 81 3.29 -21.01 -4.44
N ALA A 82 2.50 -22.05 -4.67
CA ALA A 82 1.44 -22.04 -5.68
C ALA A 82 0.39 -20.93 -5.44
N ALA A 83 0.11 -20.61 -4.16
CA ALA A 83 -0.87 -19.61 -3.81
C ALA A 83 -0.44 -18.18 -4.21
N ARG A 84 0.87 -17.94 -4.41
CA ARG A 84 1.42 -16.69 -4.93
C ARG A 84 0.82 -16.30 -6.28
N TYR A 85 0.52 -17.29 -7.12
CA TYR A 85 0.06 -17.11 -8.51
C TYR A 85 -1.47 -17.01 -8.64
N THR A 86 -2.18 -16.98 -7.51
CA THR A 86 -3.63 -16.71 -7.48
C THR A 86 -3.92 -15.22 -7.49
N PHE A 87 -5.16 -14.81 -7.77
CA PHE A 87 -5.58 -13.41 -7.65
C PHE A 87 -5.18 -12.81 -6.28
N ARG A 88 -5.47 -13.53 -5.19
CA ARG A 88 -5.13 -13.11 -3.82
C ARG A 88 -3.64 -13.02 -3.59
N GLY A 89 -2.87 -13.99 -4.06
CA GLY A 89 -1.41 -13.98 -3.96
C GLY A 89 -0.82 -12.75 -4.63
N HIS A 90 -1.18 -12.51 -5.89
CA HIS A 90 -0.73 -11.35 -6.63
C HIS A 90 -1.13 -10.04 -5.98
N LEU A 91 -2.36 -9.93 -5.47
CA LEU A 91 -2.83 -8.70 -4.84
C LEU A 91 -2.12 -8.45 -3.51
N TYR A 92 -1.93 -9.48 -2.70
CA TYR A 92 -1.18 -9.38 -1.45
C TYR A 92 0.24 -8.85 -1.70
N TRP A 93 0.96 -9.44 -2.66
CA TRP A 93 2.30 -8.99 -2.99
C TRP A 93 2.33 -7.61 -3.64
N ALA A 94 1.33 -7.25 -4.45
CA ALA A 94 1.20 -5.89 -4.98
C ALA A 94 1.05 -4.84 -3.86
N CYS A 95 0.24 -5.12 -2.83
CA CYS A 95 0.14 -4.27 -1.64
C CYS A 95 1.49 -4.14 -0.92
N THR A 96 2.22 -5.25 -0.75
CA THR A 96 3.53 -5.27 -0.11
C THR A 96 4.57 -4.48 -0.90
N GLU A 97 4.61 -4.63 -2.24
CA GLU A 97 5.51 -3.88 -3.12
C GLU A 97 5.22 -2.38 -3.09
N TYR A 98 3.94 -1.99 -3.12
CA TYR A 98 3.55 -0.58 -3.01
C TYR A 98 3.98 0.01 -1.66
N LEU A 99 3.72 -0.70 -0.56
CA LEU A 99 4.12 -0.24 0.76
C LEU A 99 5.65 -0.11 0.88
N LEU A 100 6.39 -1.09 0.36
CA LEU A 100 7.86 -1.03 0.29
C LEU A 100 8.35 0.14 -0.55
N ALA A 101 7.70 0.42 -1.68
CA ALA A 101 8.01 1.57 -2.52
C ALA A 101 7.84 2.88 -1.74
N LEU A 102 6.72 3.05 -1.03
CA LEU A 102 6.52 4.23 -0.17
C LEU A 102 7.60 4.32 0.92
N CYS A 103 7.90 3.22 1.62
CA CYS A 103 8.92 3.21 2.68
C CYS A 103 10.31 3.58 2.13
N ARG A 104 10.68 3.06 0.96
CA ARG A 104 11.95 3.36 0.29
C ARG A 104 12.03 4.81 -0.17
N LEU A 105 10.91 5.40 -0.58
CA LEU A 105 10.89 6.82 -0.96
C LEU A 105 11.13 7.72 0.25
N VAL A 106 10.68 7.31 1.44
CA VAL A 106 10.96 8.02 2.71
C VAL A 106 12.41 7.83 3.15
N THR A 107 12.92 6.60 3.12
CA THR A 107 14.24 6.26 3.68
C THR A 107 15.41 6.49 2.71
N MET A 108 15.16 6.47 1.40
CA MET A 108 16.15 6.55 0.32
C MET A 108 15.60 7.37 -0.86
N PRO A 109 15.37 8.69 -0.68
CA PRO A 109 14.65 9.52 -1.66
C PRO A 109 15.35 9.70 -3.02
N HIS A 110 16.64 9.39 -3.11
CA HIS A 110 17.43 9.50 -4.35
C HIS A 110 17.34 8.26 -5.26
N SER A 111 16.59 7.22 -4.85
CA SER A 111 16.39 5.99 -5.63
C SER A 111 14.90 5.72 -5.77
N PRO A 112 14.22 6.32 -6.77
CA PRO A 112 12.79 6.17 -6.93
C PRO A 112 12.43 4.71 -7.25
N PRO A 113 11.50 4.09 -6.50
CA PRO A 113 11.08 2.71 -6.72
C PRO A 113 10.39 2.50 -8.07
N VAL A 114 10.54 1.30 -8.64
CA VAL A 114 9.94 0.90 -9.93
C VAL A 114 8.42 1.07 -9.96
N TRP A 115 7.74 0.94 -8.81
CA TRP A 115 6.28 1.14 -8.71
C TRP A 115 5.83 2.49 -9.29
N PHE A 116 6.63 3.54 -9.12
CA PHE A 116 6.28 4.90 -9.55
C PHE A 116 6.87 5.27 -10.91
N THR A 117 7.82 4.50 -11.46
CA THR A 117 8.49 4.85 -12.71
C THR A 117 7.70 4.51 -13.97
N CYS A 118 6.66 3.67 -13.85
CA CYS A 118 5.87 3.21 -14.99
C CYS A 118 4.80 4.20 -15.48
N GLN A 119 4.65 5.37 -14.84
CA GLN A 119 3.69 6.39 -15.24
C GLN A 119 4.37 7.74 -15.48
N SER A 120 3.96 8.40 -16.56
CA SER A 120 4.34 9.78 -16.91
C SER A 120 3.69 10.79 -15.95
N GLY A 121 4.01 10.70 -14.66
CA GLY A 121 3.42 11.51 -13.61
C GLY A 121 4.42 11.87 -12.51
N THR A 122 4.05 12.88 -11.71
CA THR A 122 4.75 13.21 -10.46
C THR A 122 4.55 12.08 -9.46
N TYR A 123 5.64 11.47 -8.99
CA TYR A 123 5.64 10.56 -7.85
C TYR A 123 5.55 11.37 -6.55
N PRO A 124 5.02 10.78 -5.44
CA PRO A 124 4.90 11.50 -4.18
C PRO A 124 6.25 12.00 -3.68
N THR A 125 6.27 13.15 -3.02
CA THR A 125 7.43 13.60 -2.24
C THR A 125 7.68 12.65 -1.06
N PRO A 126 8.89 12.63 -0.47
CA PRO A 126 9.16 11.80 0.71
C PRO A 126 8.18 12.05 1.86
N GLN A 127 7.78 13.32 2.09
CA GLN A 127 6.79 13.67 3.12
C GLN A 127 5.38 13.14 2.79
N GLU A 128 4.96 13.22 1.52
CA GLU A 128 3.69 12.65 1.09
C GLU A 128 3.69 11.12 1.19
N ALA A 129 4.80 10.47 0.85
CA ALA A 129 4.96 9.03 0.98
C ALA A 129 4.88 8.60 2.45
N GLU A 130 5.52 9.32 3.37
CA GLU A 130 5.41 9.05 4.81
C GLU A 130 3.95 9.16 5.28
N ARG A 131 3.23 10.21 4.87
CA ARG A 131 1.80 10.36 5.18
C ARG A 131 0.99 9.18 4.63
N LEU A 132 1.29 8.73 3.41
CA LEU A 132 0.63 7.57 2.81
C LEU A 132 0.94 6.28 3.59
N VAL A 133 2.20 6.03 3.98
CA VAL A 133 2.58 4.89 4.83
C VAL A 133 1.69 4.84 6.07
N TRP A 134 1.57 5.95 6.79
CA TRP A 134 0.76 6.01 8.02
C TRP A 134 -0.75 6.01 7.77
N THR A 135 -1.19 6.32 6.54
CA THR A 135 -2.59 6.12 6.13
C THR A 135 -2.88 4.63 5.93
N HIS A 136 -1.96 3.90 5.29
CA HIS A 136 -2.08 2.48 4.99
C HIS A 136 -1.89 1.58 6.22
N ILE A 137 -1.01 1.95 7.16
CA ILE A 137 -0.68 1.11 8.31
C ILE A 137 -1.39 1.59 9.55
N GLN A 138 -2.40 0.83 9.96
CA GLN A 138 -3.25 1.11 11.11
C GLN A 138 -3.21 -0.03 12.12
N HIS A 139 -1.99 -0.49 12.40
CA HIS A 139 -1.70 -1.56 13.34
C HIS A 139 -1.98 -1.15 14.79
N SER A 140 -2.26 -2.14 15.62
CA SER A 140 -2.29 -2.01 17.07
C SER A 140 -1.52 -3.19 17.69
N PRO A 141 -0.34 -2.97 18.32
CA PRO A 141 0.29 -1.67 18.59
C PRO A 141 0.84 -0.98 17.32
N PRO A 142 1.02 0.37 17.35
CA PRO A 142 1.60 1.11 16.23
C PRO A 142 3.01 0.61 15.89
N VAL A 143 3.36 0.64 14.61
CA VAL A 143 4.73 0.37 14.17
C VAL A 143 5.62 1.57 14.55
N PRO A 144 6.81 1.36 15.13
CA PRO A 144 7.59 2.46 15.73
C PRO A 144 8.19 3.45 14.72
N SER A 145 8.47 3.03 13.48
CA SER A 145 9.03 3.90 12.44
C SER A 145 8.82 3.33 11.04
N VAL A 146 8.96 4.17 10.01
CA VAL A 146 8.92 3.75 8.59
C VAL A 146 10.07 2.78 8.27
N ARG A 147 11.24 2.94 8.92
CA ARG A 147 12.38 2.02 8.76
C ARG A 147 12.04 0.62 9.27
N ALA A 148 11.49 0.51 10.47
CA ALA A 148 11.05 -0.78 11.02
C ALA A 148 9.99 -1.45 10.13
N LEU A 149 9.08 -0.65 9.56
CA LEU A 149 8.10 -1.16 8.59
C LEU A 149 8.74 -1.68 7.31
N GLN A 150 9.73 -0.95 6.79
CA GLN A 150 10.49 -1.38 5.61
C GLN A 150 11.18 -2.72 5.88
N ASP A 151 11.90 -2.83 7.00
CA ASP A 151 12.66 -4.03 7.34
C ASP A 151 11.73 -5.26 7.44
N MET A 152 10.56 -5.11 8.09
CA MET A 152 9.54 -6.17 8.14
C MET A 152 9.02 -6.58 6.77
N ALA A 153 8.73 -5.61 5.90
CA ALA A 153 8.19 -5.90 4.58
C ALA A 153 9.25 -6.50 3.64
N GLU A 154 10.52 -6.11 3.78
CA GLU A 154 11.64 -6.71 3.04
C GLU A 154 11.89 -8.16 3.48
N GLU A 155 11.79 -8.44 4.79
CA GLU A 155 11.85 -9.81 5.31
C GLU A 155 10.69 -10.67 4.78
N GLN A 156 9.45 -10.16 4.83
CA GLN A 156 8.29 -10.86 4.27
C GLN A 156 8.48 -11.17 2.78
N LYS A 157 8.99 -10.19 2.03
CA LYS A 157 9.32 -10.37 0.60
C LYS A 157 10.39 -11.43 0.37
N GLY A 158 11.32 -11.64 1.30
CA GLY A 158 12.30 -12.72 1.26
C GLY A 158 11.64 -14.10 1.13
N TYR A 159 10.59 -14.37 1.90
CA TYR A 159 9.82 -15.62 1.79
C TYR A 159 9.05 -15.78 0.48
N SER A 160 8.81 -14.68 -0.24
CA SER A 160 8.15 -14.71 -1.54
C SER A 160 9.07 -15.28 -2.62
N VAL A 161 10.38 -14.99 -2.52
CA VAL A 161 11.41 -15.33 -3.53
C VAL A 161 11.98 -16.72 -3.29
N LEU A 162 12.01 -17.15 -2.04
CA LEU A 162 12.30 -18.53 -1.72
C LEU A 162 11.15 -19.35 -2.32
N ASP A 163 11.42 -20.05 -3.42
CA ASP A 163 10.62 -21.20 -3.85
C ASP A 163 10.66 -22.16 -2.69
N TYR A 164 9.72 -21.98 -1.76
CA TYR A 164 9.54 -22.85 -0.62
C TYR A 164 8.98 -24.13 -1.23
N GLU A 165 9.89 -24.94 -1.78
CA GLU A 165 9.69 -26.29 -2.34
C GLU A 165 9.35 -27.26 -1.21
N HIS A 166 8.49 -26.85 -0.28
CA HIS A 166 7.93 -27.76 0.69
C HIS A 166 6.86 -28.57 -0.02
N SER A 167 7.38 -29.60 -0.69
CA SER A 167 6.79 -30.89 -1.03
C SER A 167 5.39 -31.05 -0.46
N ASP A 168 4.40 -31.29 -1.32
CA ASP A 168 3.28 -32.27 -1.29
C ASP A 168 2.79 -32.85 0.05
N SER A 169 3.15 -32.25 1.17
CA SER A 169 2.75 -32.62 2.49
C SER A 169 1.36 -32.01 2.60
N GLU A 170 0.36 -32.88 2.48
CA GLU A 170 -1.06 -32.67 2.75
C GLU A 170 -1.27 -32.12 4.17
N VAL A 171 -0.73 -30.94 4.46
CA VAL A 171 -0.88 -30.26 5.74
C VAL A 171 -2.13 -29.41 5.66
N CYS A 172 -3.23 -30.09 5.95
CA CYS A 172 -4.31 -29.63 6.81
C CYS A 172 -5.07 -28.37 6.37
N ASP A 173 -5.98 -28.54 5.40
CA ASP A 173 -7.17 -27.67 5.27
C ASP A 173 -8.07 -27.71 6.54
N GLU A 174 -7.91 -28.71 7.43
CA GLU A 174 -8.81 -28.89 8.58
C GLU A 174 -8.39 -28.17 9.88
N GLU A 175 -7.16 -27.65 10.01
CA GLU A 175 -6.71 -26.99 11.25
C GLU A 175 -6.07 -25.61 11.03
N LEU A 176 -6.81 -24.72 10.36
CA LEU A 176 -6.70 -23.27 10.59
C LEU A 176 -7.91 -22.74 11.39
N PRO A 177 -8.27 -23.27 12.59
CA PRO A 177 -9.41 -22.75 13.32
C PRO A 177 -8.93 -21.59 14.22
N ASN A 178 -9.52 -20.41 14.04
CA ASN A 178 -9.70 -19.42 15.10
C ASN A 178 -8.46 -18.70 15.68
N ALA A 179 -7.29 -18.71 15.03
CA ALA A 179 -6.24 -17.73 15.35
C ALA A 179 -6.51 -16.40 14.60
N ARG A 180 -7.03 -15.29 15.14
CA ARG A 180 -7.66 -14.91 16.41
C ARG A 180 -8.41 -13.58 16.14
N PRO A 181 -9.64 -13.37 16.65
CA PRO A 181 -10.40 -12.11 16.49
C PRO A 181 -9.77 -10.88 17.16
N SER A 182 -8.83 -11.07 18.09
CA SER A 182 -8.44 -10.01 19.05
C SER A 182 -7.66 -8.83 18.45
N CYS A 183 -6.82 -9.05 17.43
CA CYS A 183 -6.15 -7.93 16.75
C CYS A 183 -7.10 -7.19 15.80
N ARG A 184 -8.05 -7.93 15.18
CA ARG A 184 -9.04 -7.37 14.25
C ARG A 184 -9.93 -6.34 14.93
N LEU A 185 -10.38 -6.61 16.16
CA LEU A 185 -11.29 -5.72 16.88
C LEU A 185 -10.62 -4.39 17.29
N ALA A 186 -9.40 -4.42 17.84
CA ALA A 186 -8.78 -3.19 18.38
C ALA A 186 -8.46 -2.12 17.32
N GLY A 187 -8.14 -2.52 16.09
CA GLY A 187 -7.93 -1.60 14.97
C GLY A 187 -9.25 -1.12 14.36
N LEU A 188 -10.20 -2.02 14.15
CA LEU A 188 -11.49 -1.71 13.54
C LEU A 188 -12.38 -0.86 14.46
N GLU A 189 -12.37 -1.09 15.77
CA GLU A 189 -13.12 -0.29 16.75
C GLU A 189 -12.75 1.20 16.68
N ARG A 190 -11.52 1.55 16.28
CA ARG A 190 -11.11 2.95 16.08
C ARG A 190 -11.64 3.56 14.79
N GLN A 191 -12.05 2.74 13.83
CA GLN A 191 -12.42 3.16 12.48
C GLN A 191 -13.92 3.03 12.15
N GLY A 192 -14.73 2.51 13.07
CA GLY A 192 -16.16 2.37 12.89
C GLY A 192 -16.58 0.92 12.67
N ASP A 193 -17.62 0.71 11.87
CA ASP A 193 -18.25 -0.60 11.71
C ASP A 193 -17.32 -1.58 10.95
N PRO A 194 -16.87 -2.68 11.57
CA PRO A 194 -16.09 -3.74 10.90
C PRO A 194 -16.73 -4.28 9.62
N SER A 195 -18.07 -4.18 9.51
CA SER A 195 -18.84 -4.71 8.38
C SER A 195 -18.56 -3.98 7.07
N ILE A 196 -18.01 -2.76 7.10
CA ILE A 196 -17.72 -1.98 5.88
C ILE A 196 -16.37 -2.36 5.24
N TRP A 197 -15.56 -3.16 5.94
CA TRP A 197 -14.26 -3.61 5.48
C TRP A 197 -14.34 -5.02 4.89
N MET A 198 -13.48 -5.25 3.91
CA MET A 198 -13.39 -6.51 3.17
C MET A 198 -11.95 -6.99 3.21
N THR A 199 -11.73 -8.20 3.70
CA THR A 199 -10.45 -8.90 3.63
C THR A 199 -10.13 -9.29 2.19
N ILE A 200 -8.88 -9.64 1.91
CA ILE A 200 -8.46 -10.09 0.57
C ILE A 200 -9.23 -11.34 0.08
N THR A 201 -9.63 -12.22 1.00
CA THR A 201 -10.45 -13.40 0.69
C THR A 201 -11.87 -13.00 0.30
N GLU A 202 -12.50 -12.13 1.10
CA GLU A 202 -13.84 -11.60 0.79
C GLU A 202 -13.82 -10.80 -0.52
N LEU A 203 -12.72 -10.11 -0.82
CA LEU A 203 -12.49 -9.39 -2.08
C LEU A 203 -12.46 -10.35 -3.26
N GLU A 204 -11.68 -11.42 -3.19
CA GLU A 204 -11.68 -12.43 -4.26
C GLU A 204 -13.09 -12.99 -4.52
N ILE A 205 -13.80 -13.37 -3.45
CA ILE A 205 -15.17 -13.89 -3.54
C ILE A 205 -16.08 -12.86 -4.21
N HIS A 206 -16.00 -11.59 -3.80
CA HIS A 206 -16.79 -10.51 -4.38
C HIS A 206 -16.48 -10.31 -5.88
N VAL A 207 -15.20 -10.26 -6.25
CA VAL A 207 -14.78 -10.09 -7.66
C VAL A 207 -15.22 -11.28 -8.51
N ARG A 208 -15.08 -12.51 -8.00
CA ARG A 208 -15.54 -13.73 -8.66
C ARG A 208 -17.06 -13.73 -8.87
N GLN A 209 -17.82 -13.25 -7.89
CA GLN A 209 -19.28 -13.10 -8.00
C GLN A 209 -19.69 -12.06 -9.04
N GLN A 210 -18.98 -10.94 -9.13
CA GLN A 210 -19.29 -9.87 -10.08
C GLN A 210 -18.95 -10.25 -11.54
N LEU A 211 -17.81 -10.92 -11.75
CA LEU A 211 -17.35 -11.28 -13.10
C LEU A 211 -17.94 -12.60 -13.60
N GLY A 212 -18.29 -13.52 -12.69
CA GLY A 212 -18.58 -14.92 -13.01
C GLY A 212 -17.32 -15.76 -13.16
N SER A 213 -17.48 -17.09 -13.07
CA SER A 213 -16.36 -18.05 -13.01
C SER A 213 -15.42 -17.97 -14.21
N ASP A 214 -15.96 -17.89 -15.43
CA ASP A 214 -15.15 -17.90 -16.66
C ASP A 214 -14.35 -16.61 -16.81
N ALA A 215 -14.96 -15.46 -16.57
CA ALA A 215 -14.28 -14.18 -16.67
C ALA A 215 -13.23 -14.00 -15.57
N PHE A 216 -13.53 -14.46 -14.35
CA PHE A 216 -12.56 -14.49 -13.25
C PHE A 216 -11.35 -15.39 -13.58
N SER A 217 -11.58 -16.56 -14.16
CA SER A 217 -10.50 -17.47 -14.59
C SER A 217 -9.63 -16.86 -15.70
N ARG A 218 -10.19 -16.01 -16.57
CA ARG A 218 -9.41 -15.24 -17.56
C ARG A 218 -8.60 -14.14 -16.88
N LEU A 219 -9.18 -13.45 -15.90
CA LEU A 219 -8.50 -12.43 -15.10
C LEU A 219 -7.27 -13.03 -14.41
N GLU A 220 -7.42 -14.15 -13.68
CA GLU A 220 -6.29 -14.81 -13.00
C GLU A 220 -5.16 -15.20 -13.96
N ARG A 221 -5.51 -15.85 -15.08
CA ARG A 221 -4.51 -16.18 -16.12
C ARG A 221 -3.81 -14.94 -16.67
N THR A 222 -4.52 -13.83 -16.82
CA THR A 222 -3.93 -12.57 -17.30
C THR A 222 -3.00 -11.96 -16.26
N ILE A 223 -3.35 -12.02 -14.97
CA ILE A 223 -2.50 -11.55 -13.87
C ILE A 223 -1.21 -12.37 -13.82
N ASP A 224 -1.32 -13.71 -13.92
CA ASP A 224 -0.17 -14.60 -13.94
C ASP A 224 0.77 -14.28 -15.12
N HIS A 225 0.20 -14.11 -16.32
CA HIS A 225 0.95 -13.67 -17.50
C HIS A 225 1.57 -12.27 -17.35
N CYS A 226 0.90 -11.32 -16.67
CA CYS A 226 1.43 -9.98 -16.36
C CYS A 226 2.70 -10.05 -15.52
N CYS A 227 2.80 -11.03 -14.62
CA CYS A 227 3.90 -11.17 -13.69
C CYS A 227 5.06 -11.99 -14.24
N ILE A 228 4.80 -12.96 -15.12
CA ILE A 228 5.83 -13.88 -15.64
C ILE A 228 6.44 -13.38 -16.97
N ILE A 229 5.66 -12.74 -17.84
CA ILE A 229 6.02 -12.65 -19.26
C ILE A 229 5.97 -11.20 -19.79
N GLN A 230 7.13 -10.64 -20.14
CA GLN A 230 7.27 -9.42 -20.98
C GLN A 230 7.05 -9.71 -22.48
N SER A 231 6.11 -10.58 -22.87
CA SER A 231 6.00 -10.96 -24.29
C SER A 231 5.07 -10.06 -25.10
N SER A 232 5.57 -9.76 -26.29
CA SER A 232 5.24 -8.67 -27.20
C SER A 232 4.01 -8.88 -28.10
N LYS A 233 2.92 -9.50 -27.62
CA LYS A 233 1.69 -9.66 -28.44
C LYS A 233 0.67 -8.54 -28.16
N ALA A 234 0.56 -7.61 -29.11
CA ALA A 234 -0.27 -6.41 -29.06
C ALA A 234 -1.75 -6.62 -28.69
N ALA A 235 -2.37 -7.74 -29.08
CA ALA A 235 -3.80 -7.99 -28.79
C ALA A 235 -4.10 -8.25 -27.30
N ASN A 236 -3.09 -8.53 -26.48
CA ASN A 236 -3.27 -8.72 -25.04
C ASN A 236 -2.86 -7.46 -24.24
N GLU A 237 -2.26 -6.44 -24.87
CA GLU A 237 -1.74 -5.27 -24.14
C GLU A 237 -2.83 -4.44 -23.47
N GLU A 238 -4.00 -4.29 -24.10
CA GLU A 238 -5.12 -3.54 -23.52
C GLU A 238 -5.67 -4.23 -22.27
N LEU A 239 -5.95 -5.54 -22.36
CA LEU A 239 -6.40 -6.33 -21.21
C LEU A 239 -5.36 -6.33 -20.08
N MET A 240 -4.08 -6.47 -20.42
CA MET A 240 -2.99 -6.42 -19.45
C MET A 240 -2.86 -5.02 -18.81
N THR A 241 -3.15 -3.96 -19.56
CA THR A 241 -3.19 -2.58 -19.04
C THR A 241 -4.33 -2.40 -18.05
N VAL A 242 -5.53 -2.88 -18.38
CA VAL A 242 -6.70 -2.84 -17.48
C VAL A 242 -6.42 -3.63 -16.21
N VAL A 243 -5.85 -4.83 -16.33
CA VAL A 243 -5.50 -5.68 -15.17
C VAL A 243 -4.42 -5.03 -14.30
N ARG A 244 -3.35 -4.48 -14.89
CA ARG A 244 -2.31 -3.74 -14.16
C ARG A 244 -2.90 -2.54 -13.42
N LEU A 245 -3.78 -1.79 -14.06
CA LEU A 245 -4.44 -0.63 -13.46
C LEU A 245 -5.37 -1.04 -12.30
N LEU A 246 -6.14 -2.12 -12.47
CA LEU A 246 -6.97 -2.69 -11.40
C LEU A 246 -6.13 -3.09 -10.19
N MET A 247 -5.08 -3.89 -10.41
CA MET A 247 -4.18 -4.34 -9.34
C MET A 247 -3.49 -3.18 -8.64
N LYS A 248 -3.07 -2.17 -9.40
CA LYS A 248 -2.51 -0.92 -8.86
C LYS A 248 -3.52 -0.19 -8.00
N ASN A 249 -4.73 0.06 -8.49
CA ASN A 249 -5.76 0.79 -7.74
C ASN A 249 -6.16 0.07 -6.45
N LEU A 250 -6.24 -1.27 -6.48
CA LEU A 250 -6.47 -2.06 -5.27
C LEU A 250 -5.26 -1.95 -4.32
N ALA A 251 -4.04 -2.09 -4.81
CA ALA A 251 -2.83 -1.94 -3.98
C ALA A 251 -2.64 -0.54 -3.42
N GLU A 252 -3.13 0.52 -4.06
CA GLU A 252 -3.02 1.89 -3.57
C GLU A 252 -4.17 2.32 -2.65
N SER A 253 -5.18 1.46 -2.45
CA SER A 253 -6.37 1.76 -1.64
C SER A 253 -6.57 0.85 -0.43
N PHE A 254 -5.66 -0.09 -0.16
CA PHE A 254 -5.79 -0.98 1.00
C PHE A 254 -5.53 -0.24 2.32
N ILE A 255 -5.98 -0.82 3.43
CA ILE A 255 -5.57 -0.47 4.79
C ILE A 255 -5.17 -1.78 5.49
N CYS A 256 -4.02 -1.79 6.16
CA CYS A 256 -3.53 -2.92 6.93
C CYS A 256 -3.73 -2.68 8.41
N PHE A 257 -4.46 -3.57 9.07
CA PHE A 257 -4.75 -3.51 10.51
C PHE A 257 -3.88 -4.48 11.34
N GLY A 258 -2.83 -5.05 10.72
CA GLY A 258 -1.95 -6.04 11.33
C GLY A 258 -2.39 -7.49 11.09
N ASN A 259 -3.57 -7.71 10.50
CA ASN A 259 -4.05 -9.02 10.05
C ASN A 259 -4.09 -9.15 8.53
N GLY A 260 -3.36 -8.29 7.81
CA GLY A 260 -3.31 -8.22 6.36
C GLY A 260 -4.10 -7.05 5.77
N PRO A 261 -4.02 -6.86 4.44
CA PRO A 261 -4.67 -5.77 3.72
C PRO A 261 -6.19 -5.97 3.67
N GLN A 262 -6.91 -4.87 3.82
CA GLN A 262 -8.36 -4.79 3.75
C GLN A 262 -8.80 -3.57 2.93
N TRP A 263 -10.00 -3.60 2.38
CA TRP A 263 -10.56 -2.54 1.55
C TRP A 263 -11.95 -2.14 2.03
N ARG A 264 -12.34 -0.88 1.82
CA ARG A 264 -13.74 -0.48 2.00
C ARG A 264 -14.59 -1.08 0.90
N LYS A 265 -15.70 -1.74 1.27
CA LYS A 265 -16.63 -2.39 0.33
C LYS A 265 -17.10 -1.45 -0.77
N GLU A 266 -17.46 -0.22 -0.41
CA GLU A 266 -17.92 0.82 -1.33
C GLU A 266 -16.87 1.16 -2.39
N ALA A 267 -15.61 1.36 -1.97
CA ALA A 267 -14.52 1.74 -2.88
C ALA A 267 -14.22 0.64 -3.90
N VAL A 268 -14.25 -0.62 -3.46
CA VAL A 268 -14.13 -1.79 -4.34
C VAL A 268 -15.27 -1.81 -5.36
N SER A 269 -16.53 -1.69 -4.90
CA SER A 269 -17.68 -1.72 -5.80
C SER A 269 -17.63 -0.60 -6.85
N THR A 270 -17.23 0.62 -6.48
CA THR A 270 -17.04 1.73 -7.43
C THR A 270 -15.94 1.41 -8.45
N LEU A 271 -14.79 0.88 -8.01
CA LEU A 271 -13.68 0.54 -8.89
C LEU A 271 -14.08 -0.45 -9.99
N PHE A 272 -14.87 -1.47 -9.65
CA PHE A 272 -15.35 -2.45 -10.63
C PHE A 272 -16.46 -1.91 -11.54
N GLN A 273 -17.33 -1.02 -11.03
CA GLN A 273 -18.34 -0.37 -11.86
C GLN A 273 -17.71 0.54 -12.92
N ASP A 274 -16.65 1.27 -12.56
CA ASP A 274 -15.95 2.16 -13.48
C ASP A 274 -15.13 1.35 -14.50
N ALA A 275 -14.44 0.30 -14.04
CA ALA A 275 -13.66 -0.58 -14.92
C ALA A 275 -14.52 -1.35 -15.94
N MET A 276 -15.79 -1.65 -15.62
CA MET A 276 -16.70 -2.31 -16.56
C MET A 276 -17.40 -1.36 -17.54
N ARG A 277 -17.31 -0.04 -17.32
CA ARG A 277 -17.89 0.97 -18.22
C ARG A 277 -16.89 1.51 -19.24
N ALA A 278 -15.59 1.37 -18.97
CA ALA A 278 -14.50 1.73 -19.86
C ALA A 278 -14.29 0.66 -20.94
#